data_AF-A0A1F2QDE8-F1
#
_entry.id   AF-A0A1F2QDE8-F1
#
_cell.length_a   1.000
_cell.length_b   1.000
_cell.length_c   1.000
_cell.angle_alpha   90.00
_cell.angle_beta   90.00
_cell.angle_gamma   90.00
#
_symmetry.space_group_name_H-M   'P 1'
#
loop_
_entity.id
_entity.type
_entity.pdbx_description
1 polymer ?
#
loop_
_entity_poly.entity_id
_entity_poly.type
_entity_poly.pdbx_seq_one_letter_code
_entity_poly.pdbx_strand_id
1 'polypeptide(L)'
;MSDVLPWLEYRWSFDFPVGMFRAIVERLRGAPARLEEVVHNASPERLTSRPGEVWSAQEHAGHLLSVEALWRRRIEEYLRGEGTLTAADMENRATKGSDYNERPLEEILAEFRAARGAFVRALDVLDLEAAART
;
A
#
# COMPACT_ATOMS: atom_id res chain seq x y z
N MET A 1 -12.13 21.75 -9.80
CA MET A 1 -10.72 21.35 -9.56
C MET A 1 -10.64 20.96 -8.10
N SER A 2 -10.02 19.82 -7.80
CA SER A 2 -9.83 19.37 -6.43
C SER A 2 -8.84 20.30 -5.73
N ASP A 3 -9.11 20.71 -4.48
CA ASP A 3 -8.16 21.46 -3.64
C ASP A 3 -7.04 20.56 -3.07
N VAL A 4 -6.86 19.36 -3.63
CA VAL A 4 -5.87 18.37 -3.22
C VAL A 4 -4.68 18.41 -4.17
N LEU A 5 -3.49 18.59 -3.61
CA LEU A 5 -2.22 18.51 -4.35
C LEU A 5 -2.09 17.14 -5.03
N PRO A 6 -1.63 17.05 -6.29
CA PRO A 6 -1.34 15.77 -6.92
C PRO A 6 -0.32 14.96 -6.11
N TRP A 7 -0.55 13.65 -5.93
CA TRP A 7 0.30 12.80 -5.10
C TRP A 7 1.79 12.86 -5.46
N LEU A 8 2.11 12.89 -6.75
CA LEU A 8 3.50 12.96 -7.24
C LEU A 8 4.20 14.30 -6.94
N GLU A 9 3.44 15.33 -6.56
CA GLU A 9 3.99 16.63 -6.17
C GLU A 9 4.30 16.70 -4.66
N TYR A 10 3.88 15.70 -3.88
CA TYR A 10 4.20 15.65 -2.45
C TYR A 10 5.72 15.59 -2.25
N ARG A 11 6.21 16.45 -1.37
CA ARG A 11 7.60 16.44 -0.90
C ARG A 11 7.62 15.89 0.52
N TRP A 12 8.42 14.86 0.73
CA TRP A 12 8.54 14.17 2.01
C TRP A 12 9.91 14.46 2.62
N SER A 13 9.93 14.79 3.92
CA SER A 13 11.15 14.70 4.73
C SER A 13 11.15 13.33 5.41
N PHE A 14 12.30 12.63 5.35
CA PHE A 14 12.50 11.34 6.01
C PHE A 14 13.44 11.51 7.23
N ASP A 15 13.34 12.66 7.91
CA ASP A 15 14.10 13.05 9.09
C ASP A 15 13.48 12.54 10.41
N PHE A 16 12.61 11.53 10.32
CA PHE A 16 11.99 10.92 11.49
C PHE A 16 13.06 10.22 12.35
N PRO A 17 13.08 10.46 13.68
CA PRO A 17 13.96 9.69 14.55
C PRO A 17 13.56 8.22 14.51
N VAL A 18 14.56 7.32 14.51
CA VAL A 18 14.32 5.85 14.44
C VAL A 18 13.36 5.35 15.52
N GLY A 19 13.31 6.02 16.68
CA GLY A 19 12.34 5.73 17.75
C GLY A 19 10.86 5.82 17.33
N MET A 20 10.53 6.49 16.22
CA MET A 20 9.18 6.51 15.65
C MET A 20 8.82 5.26 14.85
N PHE A 21 9.77 4.34 14.61
CA PHE A 21 9.57 3.15 13.78
C PHE A 21 8.29 2.40 14.17
N ARG A 22 8.09 2.10 15.45
CA ARG A 22 6.89 1.38 15.92
C ARG A 22 5.60 2.17 15.67
N ALA A 23 5.60 3.48 15.87
CA ALA A 23 4.43 4.31 15.59
C ALA A 23 4.08 4.34 14.09
N ILE A 24 5.09 4.27 13.20
CA ILE A 24 4.88 4.15 11.76
C ILE A 24 4.28 2.78 11.42
N VAL A 25 4.81 1.69 12.00
CA VAL A 25 4.28 0.34 11.80
C VAL A 25 2.82 0.23 12.24
N GLU A 26 2.41 0.85 13.35
CA GLU A 26 1.00 0.87 13.76
C GLU A 26 0.08 1.53 12.73
N ARG A 27 0.53 2.60 12.07
CA ARG A 27 -0.25 3.24 11.01
C ARG A 27 -0.41 2.31 9.81
N LEU A 28 0.65 1.60 9.44
CA LEU A 28 0.61 0.61 8.36
C LEU A 28 -0.34 -0.54 8.68
N ARG A 29 -0.35 -1.00 9.94
CA ARG A 29 -1.23 -2.07 10.44
C ARG A 29 -2.71 -1.68 10.35
N GLY A 30 -3.03 -0.40 10.56
CA GLY A 30 -4.41 0.10 10.48
C GLY A 30 -4.94 0.33 9.06
N ALA A 31 -4.12 0.25 8.01
CA ALA A 31 -4.56 0.58 6.66
C ALA A 31 -5.70 -0.30 6.11
N PRO A 32 -5.70 -1.65 6.28
CA PRO A 32 -6.79 -2.48 5.79
C PRO A 32 -8.15 -2.13 6.39
N ALA A 33 -8.19 -1.88 7.71
CA ALA A 33 -9.43 -1.50 8.39
C ALA A 33 -9.99 -0.16 7.90
N ARG A 34 -9.12 0.82 7.60
CA ARG A 34 -9.56 2.11 7.04
C ARG A 34 -10.09 1.94 5.62
N LEU A 35 -9.45 1.10 4.81
CA LEU A 35 -9.90 0.86 3.44
C LEU A 35 -11.29 0.20 3.45
N GLU A 36 -11.47 -0.85 4.25
CA GLU A 36 -12.75 -1.54 4.44
C GLU A 36 -13.85 -0.57 4.85
N GLU A 37 -13.59 0.30 5.84
CA GLU A 37 -14.56 1.31 6.29
C GLU A 37 -14.91 2.32 5.19
N VAL A 38 -13.91 2.79 4.43
CA VAL A 38 -14.12 3.79 3.37
C VAL A 38 -15.00 3.25 2.23
N VAL A 39 -14.87 1.97 1.91
CA VAL A 39 -15.65 1.34 0.83
C VAL A 39 -16.94 0.70 1.30
N HIS A 40 -17.16 0.64 2.62
CA HIS A 40 -18.33 0.01 3.22
C HIS A 40 -19.64 0.65 2.73
N ASN A 41 -20.64 -0.18 2.44
CA ASN A 41 -21.96 0.21 1.93
C ASN A 41 -21.97 1.00 0.60
N ALA A 42 -20.84 1.13 -0.10
CA ALA A 42 -20.83 1.69 -1.44
C ALA A 42 -21.44 0.68 -2.43
N SER A 43 -22.25 1.16 -3.37
CA SER A 43 -22.82 0.28 -4.39
C SER A 43 -21.74 -0.16 -5.39
N PRO A 44 -21.88 -1.35 -6.03
CA PRO A 44 -20.93 -1.81 -7.04
C PRO A 44 -20.71 -0.81 -8.17
N GLU A 45 -21.77 -0.10 -8.60
CA GLU A 45 -21.69 0.91 -9.65
C GLU A 45 -20.81 2.08 -9.22
N ARG A 46 -20.91 2.51 -7.95
CA ARG A 46 -20.06 3.58 -7.41
C ARG A 46 -18.60 3.13 -7.29
N LEU A 47 -18.39 1.92 -6.81
CA LEU A 47 -17.05 1.35 -6.60
C LEU A 47 -16.26 1.17 -7.89
N THR A 48 -16.95 0.88 -8.99
CA THR A 48 -16.36 0.61 -10.31
C THR A 48 -16.40 1.82 -11.26
N SER A 49 -17.14 2.86 -10.92
CA SER A 49 -17.18 4.11 -11.69
C SER A 49 -15.84 4.86 -11.68
N ARG A 50 -15.55 5.60 -12.77
CA ARG A 50 -14.36 6.46 -12.93
C ARG A 50 -14.76 7.90 -13.29
N PRO A 51 -15.45 8.63 -12.39
CA PRO A 51 -15.99 9.95 -12.74
C PRO A 51 -14.88 10.99 -12.88
N GLY A 52 -14.36 11.16 -14.10
CA GLY A 52 -13.30 12.14 -14.39
C GLY A 52 -11.90 11.74 -13.88
N GLU A 53 -11.75 10.50 -13.42
CA GLU A 53 -10.53 9.95 -12.83
C GLU A 53 -9.96 8.81 -13.67
N VAL A 54 -8.67 8.51 -13.47
CA VAL A 54 -7.99 7.40 -14.18
C VAL A 54 -8.39 6.04 -13.62
N TRP A 55 -8.66 5.95 -12.32
CA TRP A 55 -9.00 4.71 -11.61
C TRP A 55 -10.30 4.84 -10.83
N SER A 56 -10.99 3.71 -10.68
CA SER A 56 -12.14 3.56 -9.79
C SER A 56 -11.68 3.37 -8.34
N ALA A 57 -12.61 3.45 -7.38
CA ALA A 57 -12.32 3.15 -5.98
C ALA A 57 -11.83 1.70 -5.79
N GLN A 58 -12.40 0.75 -6.54
CA GLN A 58 -11.98 -0.65 -6.49
C GLN A 58 -10.61 -0.88 -7.14
N GLU A 59 -10.26 -0.14 -8.19
CA GLU A 59 -8.90 -0.16 -8.76
C GLU A 59 -7.88 0.45 -7.79
N HIS A 60 -8.25 1.49 -7.03
CA HIS A 60 -7.41 2.00 -5.95
C HIS A 60 -7.18 0.96 -4.84
N ALA A 61 -8.24 0.25 -4.41
CA ALA A 61 -8.13 -0.85 -3.46
C ALA A 61 -7.23 -1.98 -3.99
N GLY A 62 -7.43 -2.37 -5.26
CA GLY A 62 -6.60 -3.35 -5.95
C GLY A 62 -5.14 -2.91 -6.09
N HIS A 63 -4.88 -1.63 -6.34
CA HIS A 63 -3.52 -1.10 -6.40
C HIS A 63 -2.79 -1.22 -5.06
N LEU A 64 -3.47 -0.96 -3.93
CA LEU A 64 -2.89 -1.16 -2.61
C LEU A 64 -2.44 -2.61 -2.41
N LEU A 65 -3.24 -3.58 -2.87
CA LEU A 65 -2.84 -4.99 -2.91
C LEU A 65 -1.66 -5.24 -3.86
N SER A 66 -1.68 -4.69 -5.07
CA SER A 66 -0.57 -4.83 -6.04
C SER A 66 0.78 -4.39 -5.45
N VAL A 67 0.79 -3.30 -4.68
CA VAL A 67 1.99 -2.72 -4.07
C VAL A 67 2.57 -3.60 -2.94
N GLU A 68 1.76 -4.42 -2.27
CA GLU A 68 2.26 -5.32 -1.22
C GLU A 68 3.31 -6.31 -1.74
N ALA A 69 3.21 -6.75 -3.01
CA ALA A 69 4.21 -7.62 -3.62
C ALA A 69 5.59 -6.95 -3.70
N LEU A 70 5.63 -5.66 -4.04
CA LEU A 70 6.86 -4.87 -4.04
C LEU A 70 7.39 -4.68 -2.61
N TRP A 71 6.51 -4.39 -1.66
CA TRP A 71 6.89 -4.18 -0.26
C TRP A 71 7.47 -5.45 0.36
N ARG A 72 6.85 -6.60 0.13
CA ARG A 72 7.37 -7.91 0.54
C ARG A 72 8.78 -8.13 -0.01
N ARG A 73 8.99 -7.89 -1.30
CA ARG A 73 10.31 -8.03 -1.92
C ARG A 73 11.33 -7.08 -1.28
N ARG A 74 10.97 -5.82 -1.07
CA ARG A 74 11.87 -4.83 -0.48
C ARG A 74 12.28 -5.15 0.96
N ILE A 75 11.36 -5.68 1.79
CA ILE A 75 11.75 -6.10 3.15
C ILE A 75 12.67 -7.33 3.11
N GLU A 76 12.45 -8.27 2.20
CA GLU A 76 13.35 -9.42 2.00
C GLU A 76 14.75 -8.98 1.54
N GLU A 77 14.84 -8.01 0.61
CA GLU A 77 16.09 -7.43 0.14
C GLU A 77 16.81 -6.63 1.25
N TYR A 78 16.06 -5.83 2.01
CA TYR A 78 16.57 -5.09 3.15
C TYR A 78 17.14 -6.01 4.24
N LEU A 79 16.41 -7.08 4.57
CA LEU A 79 16.85 -8.08 5.54
C LEU A 79 18.11 -8.84 5.10
N ARG A 80 18.32 -8.98 3.79
CA ARG A 80 19.54 -9.55 3.21
C ARG A 80 20.70 -8.55 3.10
N GLY A 81 20.47 -7.28 3.45
CA GLY A 81 21.49 -6.23 3.36
C GLY A 81 21.85 -5.85 1.93
N GLU A 82 20.90 -5.95 0.99
CA GLU A 82 21.13 -5.52 -0.38
C GLU A 82 21.31 -4.00 -0.46
N GLY A 83 22.35 -3.54 -1.16
CA GLY A 83 22.64 -2.10 -1.30
C GLY A 83 21.65 -1.32 -2.17
N THR A 84 20.81 -2.01 -2.96
CA THR A 84 19.77 -1.39 -3.78
C THR A 84 18.51 -2.24 -3.71
N LEU A 85 17.42 -1.63 -3.27
CA LEU A 85 16.10 -2.28 -3.26
C LEU A 85 15.41 -2.17 -4.61
N THR A 86 14.52 -3.12 -4.91
CA THR A 86 13.77 -3.16 -6.17
C THR A 86 13.01 -1.86 -6.42
N ALA A 87 13.17 -1.30 -7.63
CA ALA A 87 12.49 -0.08 -8.06
C ALA A 87 10.98 -0.29 -8.22
N ALA A 88 10.19 0.77 -8.03
CA ALA A 88 8.75 0.72 -8.25
C ALA A 88 8.43 0.77 -9.76
N ASP A 89 7.39 0.06 -10.17
CA ASP A 89 6.85 0.16 -11.52
C ASP A 89 5.93 1.38 -11.66
N MET A 90 6.48 2.49 -12.14
CA MET A 90 5.73 3.75 -12.27
C MET A 90 4.62 3.69 -13.34
N GLU A 91 4.62 2.66 -14.20
CA GLU A 91 3.56 2.43 -15.18
C GLU A 91 2.34 1.70 -14.59
N ASN A 92 2.44 1.20 -13.35
CA ASN A 92 1.39 0.45 -12.65
C ASN A 92 0.85 -0.75 -13.46
N ARG A 93 1.74 -1.48 -14.14
CA ARG A 93 1.35 -2.57 -15.05
C ARG A 93 0.61 -3.69 -14.33
N ALA A 94 1.06 -4.04 -13.12
CA ALA A 94 0.40 -5.05 -12.30
C ALA A 94 -1.07 -4.68 -12.03
N THR A 95 -1.35 -3.42 -11.73
CA THR A 95 -2.72 -2.96 -11.47
C THR A 95 -3.55 -2.91 -12.75
N LYS A 96 -2.98 -2.39 -13.85
CA LYS A 96 -3.68 -2.29 -15.14
C LYS A 96 -4.04 -3.65 -15.75
N GLY A 97 -3.28 -4.70 -15.45
CA GLY A 97 -3.50 -6.06 -15.98
C GLY A 97 -4.25 -7.01 -15.04
N SER A 98 -4.78 -6.52 -13.91
CA SER A 98 -5.44 -7.35 -12.89
C SER A 98 -6.97 -7.29 -12.93
N ASP A 99 -7.55 -6.47 -13.81
CA ASP A 99 -9.00 -6.30 -14.00
C ASP A 99 -9.78 -6.22 -12.67
N TYR A 100 -9.29 -5.40 -11.73
CA TYR A 100 -9.82 -5.36 -10.35
C TYR A 100 -11.31 -5.05 -10.28
N ASN A 101 -11.88 -4.32 -11.24
CA ASN A 101 -13.32 -4.04 -11.31
C ASN A 101 -14.18 -5.29 -11.62
N GLU A 102 -13.58 -6.37 -12.12
CA GLU A 102 -14.27 -7.64 -12.41
C GLU A 102 -14.22 -8.62 -11.23
N ARG A 103 -13.44 -8.30 -10.19
CA ARG A 103 -13.28 -9.14 -9.00
C ARG A 103 -14.24 -8.73 -7.89
N PRO A 104 -14.66 -9.66 -7.01
CA PRO A 104 -15.36 -9.31 -5.78
C PRO A 104 -14.50 -8.40 -4.89
N LEU A 105 -15.08 -7.29 -4.41
CA LEU A 105 -14.37 -6.34 -3.55
C LEU A 105 -13.84 -7.02 -2.29
N GLU A 106 -14.63 -7.92 -1.70
CA GLU A 106 -14.33 -8.64 -0.48
C GLU A 106 -13.05 -9.49 -0.62
N GLU A 107 -12.82 -10.07 -1.79
CA GLU A 107 -11.59 -10.81 -2.08
C GLU A 107 -10.37 -9.88 -2.11
N ILE A 108 -10.48 -8.73 -2.77
CA ILE A 108 -9.40 -7.73 -2.83
C ILE A 108 -9.05 -7.25 -1.42
N LEU A 109 -10.06 -6.94 -0.60
CA LEU A 109 -9.88 -6.48 0.77
C LEU A 109 -9.25 -7.57 1.65
N ALA A 110 -9.72 -8.82 1.55
CA ALA A 110 -9.18 -9.94 2.31
C ALA A 110 -7.73 -10.24 1.93
N GLU A 111 -7.40 -10.25 0.64
CA GLU A 111 -6.04 -10.42 0.13
C GLU A 111 -5.13 -9.28 0.60
N PHE A 112 -5.58 -8.03 0.51
CA PHE A 112 -4.81 -6.88 0.99
C PHE A 112 -4.54 -6.97 2.49
N ARG A 113 -5.55 -7.30 3.30
CA ARG A 113 -5.41 -7.49 4.74
C ARG A 113 -4.40 -8.59 5.07
N ALA A 114 -4.47 -9.73 4.37
CA ALA A 114 -3.55 -10.83 4.58
C ALA A 114 -2.10 -10.44 4.22
N ALA A 115 -1.91 -9.81 3.05
CA ALA A 115 -0.61 -9.37 2.56
C ALA A 115 0.01 -8.30 3.48
N ARG A 116 -0.75 -7.26 3.84
CA ARG A 116 -0.32 -6.23 4.79
C ARG A 116 0.00 -6.82 6.16
N GLY A 117 -0.79 -7.77 6.64
CA GLY A 117 -0.53 -8.46 7.89
C GLY A 117 0.81 -9.23 7.87
N ALA A 118 1.12 -9.89 6.75
CA ALA A 118 2.42 -10.56 6.58
C ALA A 118 3.58 -9.56 6.55
N PHE A 119 3.43 -8.46 5.82
CA PHE A 119 4.43 -7.40 5.76
C PHE A 119 4.70 -6.77 7.14
N VAL A 120 3.65 -6.45 7.89
CA VAL A 120 3.76 -5.91 9.26
C VAL A 120 4.46 -6.91 10.19
N ARG A 121 4.17 -8.21 10.11
CA ARG A 121 4.90 -9.22 10.90
C ARG A 121 6.39 -9.26 10.58
N ALA A 122 6.77 -9.06 9.31
CA ALA A 122 8.17 -8.97 8.92
C ALA A 122 8.87 -7.71 9.46
N LEU A 123 8.12 -6.62 9.69
CA LEU A 123 8.63 -5.42 10.36
C LEU A 123 8.67 -5.57 11.88
N ASP A 124 7.75 -6.33 12.46
CA ASP A 124 7.66 -6.51 13.92
C ASP A 124 8.91 -7.18 14.49
N VAL A 125 9.56 -8.07 13.73
CA VAL A 125 10.80 -8.76 14.15
C VAL A 125 12.04 -7.87 14.14
N LEU A 126 12.00 -6.70 13.50
CA LEU A 126 13.13 -5.77 13.49
C LEU A 126 13.25 -5.08 14.84
N ASP A 127 14.46 -5.02 15.40
CA ASP A 127 14.78 -4.06 16.46
C ASP A 127 15.13 -2.68 15.87
N LEU A 128 15.41 -1.71 16.74
CA LEU A 128 15.72 -0.35 16.31
C LEU A 128 17.07 -0.26 15.57
N GLU A 129 18.04 -1.11 15.90
CA GLU A 129 19.33 -1.14 15.22
C GLU A 129 19.13 -1.64 13.78
N ALA A 130 18.39 -2.73 13.62
CA ALA A 130 18.04 -3.29 12.33
C ALA A 130 17.21 -2.34 11.48
N ALA A 131 16.30 -1.57 12.08
CA ALA A 131 15.50 -0.56 11.39
C ALA A 131 16.28 0.72 11.05
N ALA A 132 17.42 0.98 11.70
CA ALA A 132 18.28 2.13 11.45
C ALA A 132 19.28 1.92 10.30
N ARG A 133 19.39 0.70 9.75
CA ARG A 133 20.35 0.42 8.68
C ARG A 133 19.95 1.14 7.40
N THR A 134 20.95 1.75 6.76
CA THR A 134 20.85 2.49 5.49
C THR A 134 21.50 1.72 4.36
#